data_AF-A0A928KNR4-F1
#
_entry.id   AF-A0A928KNR4-F1
#
_cell.length_a   1.000
_cell.length_b   1.000
_cell.length_c   1.000
_cell.angle_alpha   90.00
_cell.angle_beta   90.00
_cell.angle_gamma   90.00
#
_symmetry.space_group_name_H-M   'P 1'
#
loop_
_entity.id
_entity.type
_entity.pdbx_description
1 polymer ?
#
loop_
_entity_poly.entity_id
_entity_poly.type
_entity_poly.pdbx_seq_one_letter_code
_entity_poly.pdbx_strand_id
1 'polypeptide(L)'
;MGDPDYVQLLVNPEKKMVAVKAIDHITNTGLTFKVSKKRMESDHSVEIYSRSFVQTLCDVVGGLNEGYVYRLTGCLVESERMFVFSLDTITKVEN
;
A
#
# COMPACT_ATOMS: atom_id res chain seq x y z
N MET A 1 1.50 -10.42 -8.66
CA MET A 1 2.33 -9.23 -8.99
C MET A 1 3.72 -9.61 -9.56
N GLY A 2 4.07 -10.90 -9.61
CA GLY A 2 5.43 -11.35 -9.96
C GLY A 2 6.41 -11.08 -8.81
N ASP A 3 7.69 -10.92 -9.14
CA ASP A 3 8.77 -10.63 -8.18
C ASP A 3 9.40 -9.26 -8.44
N PRO A 4 8.67 -8.16 -8.17
CA PRO A 4 9.16 -6.82 -8.45
C PRO A 4 10.32 -6.44 -7.54
N ASP A 5 11.31 -5.71 -8.07
CA ASP A 5 12.39 -5.14 -7.27
C ASP A 5 11.93 -3.88 -6.50
N TYR A 6 10.86 -3.24 -6.97
CA TYR A 6 10.30 -2.02 -6.40
C TYR A 6 8.76 -2.01 -6.47
N VAL A 7 8.15 -1.34 -5.50
CA VAL A 7 6.72 -1.02 -5.52
C VAL A 7 6.48 0.47 -5.35
N GLN A 8 5.47 0.98 -6.04
CA GLN A 8 5.00 2.35 -5.93
C GLN A 8 3.65 2.36 -5.22
N LEU A 9 3.50 3.23 -4.21
CA LEU A 9 2.20 3.53 -3.62
C LEU A 9 1.54 4.68 -4.39
N LEU A 10 0.30 4.46 -4.79
CA LEU A 10 -0.54 5.43 -5.48
C LEU A 10 -1.79 5.65 -4.64
N VAL A 11 -2.20 6.90 -4.45
CA VAL A 11 -3.43 7.26 -3.74
C VAL A 11 -4.32 8.06 -4.67
N ASN A 12 -5.59 7.68 -4.76
CA ASN A 12 -6.64 8.45 -5.39
C ASN A 12 -7.62 8.91 -4.30
N PRO A 13 -7.49 10.15 -3.79
CA PRO A 13 -8.38 10.71 -2.78
C PRO A 13 -9.84 10.76 -3.20
N GLU A 14 -10.11 11.17 -4.44
CA GLU A 14 -11.48 11.35 -4.96
C GLU A 14 -12.27 10.05 -4.98
N LYS A 15 -11.60 8.96 -5.37
CA LYS A 15 -12.20 7.61 -5.42
C LYS A 15 -12.01 6.82 -4.14
N LYS A 16 -11.33 7.38 -3.13
CA LYS A 16 -10.95 6.68 -1.90
C LYS A 16 -10.26 5.34 -2.18
N MET A 17 -9.24 5.37 -3.03
CA MET A 17 -8.51 4.17 -3.44
C MET A 17 -7.01 4.31 -3.21
N VAL A 18 -6.37 3.18 -2.95
CA VAL A 18 -4.93 3.04 -2.92
C VAL A 18 -4.54 1.92 -3.88
N ALA A 19 -3.43 2.09 -4.58
CA ALA A 19 -2.82 1.01 -5.34
C ALA A 19 -1.36 0.82 -4.93
N VAL A 20 -0.94 -0.44 -4.92
CA VAL A 20 0.45 -0.88 -4.78
C VAL A 20 0.86 -1.45 -6.14
N LYS A 21 1.67 -0.71 -6.88
CA LYS A 21 2.06 -1.07 -8.25
C LYS A 21 3.49 -1.60 -8.30
N ALA A 22 3.71 -2.72 -8.98
CA ALA A 22 5.06 -3.15 -9.35
C ALA A 22 5.68 -2.18 -10.33
N ILE A 23 6.90 -1.76 -10.06
CA ILE A 23 7.70 -0.95 -10.98
C ILE A 23 9.09 -1.55 -11.12
N ASP A 24 9.66 -1.44 -12.31
CA ASP A 24 10.98 -2.00 -12.61
C ASP A 24 12.09 -0.94 -12.43
N HIS A 25 11.72 0.34 -12.27
CA HIS A 25 12.65 1.47 -12.11
C HIS A 25 12.15 2.44 -11.04
N ILE A 26 13.08 3.10 -10.34
CA ILE A 26 12.75 4.13 -9.35
C ILE A 26 12.08 5.32 -10.05
N THR A 27 10.91 5.72 -9.54
CA THR A 27 10.23 6.94 -9.95
C THR A 27 10.52 8.08 -8.97
N ASN A 28 10.56 9.32 -9.45
CA ASN A 28 10.84 10.51 -8.63
C ASN A 28 9.66 10.92 -7.70
N THR A 29 8.67 10.05 -7.49
CA THR A 29 7.43 10.40 -6.76
C THR A 29 7.53 10.22 -5.24
N GLY A 30 8.69 9.83 -4.70
CA GLY A 30 8.93 9.70 -3.24
C GLY A 30 8.16 8.56 -2.53
N LEU A 31 7.23 7.89 -3.23
CA LEU A 31 6.43 6.76 -2.74
C LEU A 31 6.85 5.43 -3.38
N THR A 32 8.14 5.31 -3.69
CA THR A 32 8.73 4.11 -4.27
C THR A 32 9.58 3.40 -3.24
N PHE A 33 9.31 2.11 -3.03
CA PHE A 33 9.93 1.30 -2.00
C PHE A 33 10.62 0.10 -2.63
N LYS A 34 11.86 -0.16 -2.22
CA LYS A 34 12.59 -1.34 -2.66
C LYS A 34 12.05 -2.58 -1.96
N VAL A 35 11.74 -3.60 -2.72
CA VAL A 35 11.32 -4.90 -2.21
C VAL A 35 12.58 -5.72 -1.94
N SER A 36 12.76 -6.14 -0.69
CA SER A 36 13.83 -7.08 -0.36
C SER A 36 13.34 -8.50 -0.56
N LYS A 37 13.79 -9.17 -1.63
CA LYS A 37 13.43 -10.57 -1.91
C LYS A 37 13.75 -11.51 -0.74
N LYS A 38 14.89 -11.31 -0.09
CA LYS A 38 15.27 -12.05 1.13
C LYS A 38 14.29 -11.87 2.30
N ARG A 39 13.54 -10.77 2.37
CA ARG A 39 12.51 -10.55 3.41
C ARG A 39 11.15 -11.12 3.02
N MET A 40 10.86 -11.24 1.72
CA MET A 40 9.61 -11.85 1.24
C MET A 40 9.59 -13.38 1.40
N GLU A 41 10.75 -14.01 1.43
CA GLU A 41 10.89 -15.48 1.54
C GLU A 41 10.43 -16.06 2.89
N SER A 42 10.30 -15.25 3.96
CA SER A 42 9.85 -15.75 5.27
C SER A 42 8.32 -15.81 5.40
N ASP A 43 7.64 -14.71 5.09
CA ASP A 43 6.22 -14.53 5.43
C ASP A 43 5.35 -14.02 4.28
N HIS A 44 5.89 -14.01 3.04
CA HIS A 44 5.22 -13.45 1.85
C HIS A 44 4.65 -12.04 2.06
N SER A 45 5.26 -11.27 2.97
CA SER A 45 4.82 -9.95 3.38
C SER A 45 5.97 -8.95 3.23
N VAL A 46 5.61 -7.68 3.08
CA VAL A 46 6.56 -6.57 3.01
C VAL A 46 6.03 -5.44 3.86
N GLU A 47 6.89 -4.92 4.73
CA GLU A 47 6.61 -3.74 5.54
C GLU A 47 7.12 -2.48 4.85
N ILE A 48 6.27 -1.47 4.78
CA ILE A 48 6.58 -0.15 4.21
C ILE A 48 6.31 0.92 5.26
N TYR A 49 7.32 1.75 5.51
CA TYR A 49 7.24 2.83 6.47
C TYR A 49 7.24 4.17 5.74
N SER A 50 6.11 4.88 5.77
CA SER A 50 5.99 6.20 5.16
C SER A 50 5.00 7.07 5.91
N ARG A 51 5.52 8.10 6.60
CA ARG A 51 4.70 9.04 7.35
C ARG A 51 3.75 9.82 6.45
N SER A 52 4.23 10.28 5.29
CA SER A 52 3.42 11.04 4.33
C SER A 52 2.28 10.20 3.77
N PHE A 53 2.53 8.92 3.50
CA PHE A 53 1.49 7.99 3.04
C PHE A 53 0.42 7.77 4.11
N VAL A 54 0.83 7.44 5.35
CA VAL A 54 -0.12 7.23 6.46
C VAL A 54 -0.95 8.48 6.72
N GLN A 55 -0.33 9.67 6.72
CA GLN A 55 -1.05 10.92 6.89
C GLN A 55 -2.10 11.13 5.79
N THR A 56 -1.73 10.86 4.53
CA THR A 56 -2.68 10.95 3.40
C THR A 56 -3.87 10.01 3.60
N LEU A 57 -3.65 8.79 4.11
CA LEU A 57 -4.74 7.87 4.41
C LEU A 57 -5.67 8.39 5.51
N CYS A 58 -5.11 8.93 6.59
CA CYS A 58 -5.89 9.53 7.67
C CYS A 58 -6.76 10.68 7.16
N ASP A 59 -6.20 11.54 6.31
CA ASP A 59 -6.90 12.71 5.76
C ASP A 59 -8.02 12.29 4.79
N VAL A 60 -7.81 11.26 3.97
CA VAL A 60 -8.80 10.79 2.97
C VAL A 60 -9.92 9.98 3.61
N VAL A 61 -9.60 9.11 4.57
CA VAL A 61 -10.59 8.25 5.22
C VAL A 61 -11.42 9.04 6.23
N GLY A 62 -10.76 9.88 7.03
CA GLY A 62 -11.35 10.51 8.20
C GLY A 62 -11.64 9.52 9.33
N GLY A 63 -11.27 9.86 10.56
CA GLY A 63 -11.59 9.03 11.73
C GLY A 63 -10.67 7.82 11.96
N LEU A 64 -9.53 7.74 11.26
CA LEU A 64 -8.45 6.85 11.67
C LEU A 64 -7.72 7.47 12.88
N ASN A 65 -7.55 6.68 13.93
CA ASN A 65 -6.93 7.09 15.17
C ASN A 65 -5.51 6.54 15.25
N GLU A 66 -4.60 7.35 15.82
CA GLU A 66 -3.22 6.91 16.08
C GLU A 66 -3.19 5.73 17.07
N GLY A 67 -2.16 4.89 16.96
CA GLY A 67 -1.94 3.76 17.86
C GLY A 67 -2.82 2.52 17.58
N TYR A 68 -3.62 2.54 16.53
CA TYR A 68 -4.44 1.40 16.11
C TYR A 68 -3.93 0.74 14.84
N VAL A 69 -4.22 -0.56 14.73
CA VAL A 69 -3.96 -1.36 13.54
C VAL A 69 -5.22 -1.39 12.69
N TYR A 70 -5.05 -1.15 11.39
CA TYR A 70 -6.13 -1.17 10.42
C TYR A 70 -5.80 -2.17 9.31
N ARG A 71 -6.83 -2.86 8.83
CA ARG A 71 -6.74 -3.81 7.72
C ARG A 71 -7.53 -3.28 6.53
N LEU A 72 -6.93 -3.41 5.34
CA LEU A 72 -7.57 -3.14 4.06
C LEU A 72 -7.59 -4.42 3.24
N THR A 73 -8.66 -4.62 2.47
CA THR A 73 -8.76 -5.74 1.52
C THR A 73 -8.81 -5.18 0.11
N GLY A 74 -8.13 -5.85 -0.81
CA GLY A 74 -7.98 -5.41 -2.18
C GLY A 74 -7.96 -6.56 -3.17
N CYS A 75 -7.87 -6.21 -4.45
CA CYS A 75 -7.80 -7.16 -5.55
C CYS A 75 -6.53 -6.96 -6.39
N LEU A 76 -6.09 -8.03 -7.06
CA LEU A 76 -4.99 -7.99 -8.01
C LEU A 76 -5.52 -7.58 -9.39
N VAL A 77 -4.92 -6.57 -9.99
CA VAL A 77 -5.09 -6.20 -11.40
C VAL A 77 -3.85 -6.67 -12.15
N GLU A 78 -3.91 -7.90 -12.69
CA GLU A 78 -2.74 -8.58 -13.26
C GLU A 78 -2.13 -7.85 -14.45
N SER A 79 -2.97 -7.34 -15.36
CA SER A 79 -2.54 -6.60 -16.56
C SER A 79 -1.67 -5.38 -16.23
N GLU A 80 -1.87 -4.81 -15.04
CA GLU A 80 -1.17 -3.61 -14.56
C GLU A 80 -0.12 -3.92 -13.48
N ARG A 81 0.03 -5.21 -13.12
CA ARG A 81 0.88 -5.68 -12.01
C ARG A 81 0.68 -4.84 -10.74
N MET A 82 -0.58 -4.59 -10.36
CA MET A 82 -0.89 -3.79 -9.18
C MET A 82 -1.96 -4.42 -8.30
N PHE A 83 -1.85 -4.24 -6.99
CA PHE A 83 -2.95 -4.46 -6.07
C PHE A 83 -3.70 -3.15 -5.85
N VAL A 84 -5.01 -3.23 -5.79
CA VAL A 84 -5.89 -2.08 -5.59
C VAL A 84 -6.77 -2.31 -4.37
N PHE A 85 -6.80 -1.33 -3.48
CA PHE A 85 -7.50 -1.37 -2.21
C PHE A 85 -8.50 -0.21 -2.16
N SER A 86 -9.76 -0.51 -1.87
CA SER A 86 -10.72 0.53 -1.52
C SER A 86 -10.53 0.90 -0.05
N LEU A 87 -10.43 2.19 0.22
CA LEU A 87 -10.31 2.71 1.58
C LEU A 87 -11.63 2.57 2.35
N ASP A 88 -12.76 2.37 1.68
CA ASP A 88 -14.04 2.08 2.34
C ASP A 88 -14.07 0.67 2.97
N THR A 89 -13.10 -0.19 2.63
CA THR A 89 -12.95 -1.54 3.24
C THR A 89 -12.14 -1.52 4.54
N ILE A 90 -11.70 -0.34 4.98
CA ILE A 90 -10.82 -0.24 6.14
C ILE A 90 -11.55 -0.68 7.40
N THR A 91 -10.98 -1.67 8.08
CA THR A 91 -11.51 -2.16 9.36
C THR A 91 -10.43 -2.05 10.42
N LYS A 92 -10.80 -1.50 11.57
CA LYS A 92 -9.96 -1.57 12.76
C LYS A 92 -9.78 -3.04 13.17
N VAL A 93 -8.55 -3.44 13.44
CA VAL A 93 -8.25 -4.76 14.00
C VAL A 93 -8.28 -4.62 15.52
N GLU A 94 -9.20 -5.32 16.17
CA GLU A 94 -9.22 -5.43 17.63
C GLU A 94 -8.20 -6.50 18.04
N ASN A 95 -7.37 -6.16 19.03
CA ASN A 95 -6.42 -7.09 19.65
C ASN A 95 -7.09 -7.83 20.80
#